data_AF-A0A520D5D9-F1
#
_entry.id   AF-A0A520D5D9-F1
#
_cell.length_a   1.000
_cell.length_b   1.000
_cell.length_c   1.000
_cell.angle_alpha   90.00
_cell.angle_beta   90.00
_cell.angle_gamma   90.00
#
_symmetry.space_group_name_H-M   'P 1'
#
loop_
_entity.id
_entity.type
_entity.pdbx_description
1 polymer ?
#
loop_
_entity_poly.entity_id
_entity_poly.type
_entity_poly.pdbx_seq_one_letter_code
_entity_poly.pdbx_strand_id
1 'polypeptide(L)'
;MENSQTGTHRDRHWRTARGWFSYQLANPKKEQAVLRLTYFGKDANRNFTILVNDKELVKVSLNGSNGEKFYDVDYPIPAELNTANTKLTVKFVADSGSETAGIYELRLMRHTNQPKI
;
A
#
# COMPACT_ATOMS: atom_id res chain seq x y z
N MET A 1 12.47 8.39 -3.25
CA MET A 1 11.41 8.91 -2.35
C MET A 1 11.52 10.42 -2.36
N GLU A 2 10.41 11.12 -2.24
CA GLU A 2 10.34 12.57 -2.32
C GLU A 2 9.28 13.07 -1.34
N ASN A 3 9.60 14.11 -0.56
CA ASN A 3 8.70 14.69 0.45
C ASN A 3 8.09 13.64 1.40
N SER A 4 8.89 12.63 1.78
CA SER A 4 8.46 11.55 2.68
C SER A 4 8.93 11.77 4.12
N GLN A 5 8.07 11.46 5.07
CA GLN A 5 8.34 11.49 6.50
C GLN A 5 8.17 10.09 7.11
N THR A 6 8.93 9.83 8.16
CA THR A 6 8.79 8.62 8.98
C THR A 6 8.59 9.00 10.44
N GLY A 7 7.77 8.25 11.15
CA GLY A 7 7.53 8.47 12.57
C GLY A 7 7.09 7.20 13.27
N THR A 8 6.68 7.35 14.53
CA THR A 8 6.13 6.26 15.34
C THR A 8 4.78 6.70 15.87
N HIS A 9 3.78 5.83 15.78
CA HIS A 9 2.49 6.03 16.43
C HIS A 9 2.10 4.72 17.11
N ARG A 10 1.88 4.76 18.44
CA ARG A 10 1.55 3.57 19.25
C ARG A 10 2.53 2.41 19.01
N ASP A 11 3.82 2.70 19.11
CA ASP A 11 4.94 1.75 18.92
C ASP A 11 5.04 1.12 17.53
N ARG A 12 4.27 1.60 16.54
CA ARG A 12 4.40 1.20 15.13
C ARG A 12 5.02 2.30 14.31
N HIS A 13 6.05 1.93 13.55
CA HIS A 13 6.66 2.84 12.57
C HIS A 13 5.73 3.04 11.39
N TRP A 14 5.65 4.28 10.91
CA TRP A 14 4.91 4.61 9.70
C TRP A 14 5.76 5.42 8.75
N ARG A 15 5.40 5.35 7.46
CA ARG A 15 5.87 6.25 6.42
C ARG A 15 4.69 6.95 5.76
N THR A 16 4.83 8.25 5.54
CA THR A 16 3.93 9.05 4.71
C THR A 16 4.75 9.93 3.77
N ALA A 17 4.09 10.53 2.79
CA ALA A 17 4.66 11.52 1.88
C ALA A 17 3.58 12.40 1.27
N ARG A 18 3.94 13.68 1.05
CA ARG A 18 3.20 14.63 0.19
C ARG A 18 3.64 14.57 -1.27
N GLY A 19 4.74 13.88 -1.55
CA GLY A 19 5.18 13.52 -2.89
C GLY A 19 4.94 12.03 -3.09
N TRP A 20 6.00 11.23 -2.98
CA TRP A 20 5.91 9.80 -3.21
C TRP A 20 6.99 9.00 -2.48
N PHE A 21 6.72 7.72 -2.25
CA PHE A 21 7.72 6.72 -1.89
C PHE A 21 7.42 5.39 -2.58
N SER A 22 8.42 4.53 -2.66
CA SER A 22 8.28 3.21 -3.24
C SER A 22 9.02 2.15 -2.45
N TYR A 23 8.57 0.92 -2.61
CA TYR A 23 9.19 -0.29 -2.08
C TYR A 23 9.38 -1.30 -3.22
N GLN A 24 10.46 -2.07 -3.14
CA GLN A 24 10.64 -3.26 -3.98
C GLN A 24 10.30 -4.49 -3.16
N LEU A 25 9.34 -5.28 -3.64
CA LEU A 25 8.90 -6.52 -3.02
C LEU A 25 9.35 -7.70 -3.86
N ALA A 26 9.88 -8.74 -3.22
CA ALA A 26 10.25 -9.95 -3.92
C ALA A 26 8.98 -10.74 -4.30
N ASN A 27 8.82 -11.04 -5.58
CA ASN A 27 7.84 -11.99 -6.10
C ASN A 27 8.54 -13.06 -6.97
N PRO A 28 9.42 -13.90 -6.39
CA PRO A 28 10.28 -14.81 -7.16
C PRO A 28 9.50 -15.86 -7.95
N LYS A 29 8.29 -16.21 -7.49
CA LYS A 29 7.44 -17.21 -8.13
C LYS A 29 6.48 -16.63 -9.18
N LYS A 30 6.43 -15.31 -9.34
CA LYS A 30 5.49 -14.60 -10.23
C LYS A 30 4.03 -15.04 -10.04
N GLU A 31 3.70 -15.50 -8.83
CA GLU A 31 2.35 -15.94 -8.47
C GLU A 31 1.43 -14.72 -8.41
N GLN A 32 0.13 -14.94 -8.62
CA GLN A 32 -0.87 -13.93 -8.29
C GLN A 32 -0.70 -13.52 -6.83
N ALA A 33 -0.61 -12.21 -6.62
CA ALA A 33 -0.28 -11.64 -5.35
C ALA A 33 -1.34 -10.64 -4.91
N VAL A 34 -1.49 -10.51 -3.60
CA VAL A 34 -2.33 -9.51 -2.95
C VAL A 34 -1.41 -8.59 -2.18
N LEU A 35 -1.52 -7.28 -2.43
CA LEU A 35 -0.85 -6.27 -1.63
C LEU A 35 -1.70 -5.98 -0.39
N ARG A 36 -1.18 -6.32 0.79
CA ARG A 36 -1.82 -5.97 2.06
C ARG A 36 -1.14 -4.76 2.68
N LEU A 37 -1.92 -3.74 3.01
CA LEU A 37 -1.46 -2.53 3.68
C LEU A 37 -2.16 -2.35 5.02
N THR A 38 -1.41 -1.97 6.05
CA THR A 38 -1.98 -1.61 7.35
C THR A 38 -2.03 -0.09 7.49
N TYR A 39 -3.23 0.42 7.71
CA TYR A 39 -3.53 1.84 7.95
C TYR A 39 -3.97 2.08 9.40
N PHE A 40 -4.02 3.35 9.80
CA PHE A 40 -4.68 3.77 11.04
C PHE A 40 -6.07 4.33 10.77
N GLY A 41 -7.08 3.88 11.52
CA GLY A 41 -8.48 4.14 11.24
C GLY A 41 -8.92 5.60 11.38
N LYS A 42 -8.16 6.43 12.09
CA LYS A 42 -8.37 7.88 12.19
C LYS A 42 -7.60 8.70 11.15
N ASP A 43 -6.83 8.07 10.26
CA ASP A 43 -6.22 8.80 9.14
C ASP A 43 -7.34 9.34 8.23
N ALA A 44 -7.42 10.66 8.12
CA ALA A 44 -8.45 11.38 7.37
C ALA A 44 -7.82 12.37 6.39
N ASN A 45 -8.56 12.72 5.34
CA ASN A 45 -8.12 13.65 4.28
C ASN A 45 -6.82 13.20 3.60
N ARG A 46 -6.64 11.88 3.47
CA ARG A 46 -5.50 11.26 2.78
C ARG A 46 -5.96 10.77 1.42
N ASN A 47 -5.45 11.37 0.35
CA ASN A 47 -5.74 11.00 -1.04
C ASN A 47 -4.43 10.68 -1.76
N PHE A 48 -4.35 9.48 -2.30
CA PHE A 48 -3.15 9.02 -2.98
C PHE A 48 -3.46 7.87 -3.93
N THR A 49 -2.57 7.68 -4.90
CA THR A 49 -2.62 6.58 -5.85
C THR A 49 -1.54 5.55 -5.51
N ILE A 50 -1.93 4.27 -5.53
CA ILE A 50 -1.00 3.14 -5.43
C ILE A 50 -0.70 2.65 -6.84
N LEU A 51 0.58 2.59 -7.19
CA LEU A 51 1.06 2.05 -8.46
C LEU A 51 1.83 0.74 -8.21
N VAL A 52 1.67 -0.21 -9.12
CA VAL A 52 2.50 -1.42 -9.20
C VAL A 52 3.21 -1.41 -10.55
N ASN A 53 4.54 -1.46 -10.54
CA ASN A 53 5.38 -1.35 -11.73
C ASN A 53 4.99 -0.14 -12.60
N ASP A 54 4.84 1.01 -11.94
CA ASP A 54 4.47 2.31 -12.52
C ASP A 54 3.09 2.37 -13.21
N LYS A 55 2.26 1.33 -13.05
CA LYS A 55 0.87 1.31 -13.51
C LYS A 55 -0.09 1.45 -12.32
N GLU A 56 -1.19 2.17 -12.53
CA GLU A 56 -2.21 2.38 -11.50
C GLU A 56 -2.83 1.06 -11.04
N LEU A 57 -2.77 0.80 -9.74
CA LEU A 57 -3.50 -0.29 -9.09
C LEU A 57 -4.83 0.22 -8.54
N VAL A 58 -4.81 1.33 -7.80
CA VAL A 58 -5.98 1.88 -7.12
C VAL A 58 -5.73 3.31 -6.64
N LYS A 59 -6.81 4.10 -6.54
CA LYS A 59 -6.85 5.38 -5.82
C LYS A 59 -7.47 5.18 -4.45
N VAL A 60 -6.83 5.73 -3.43
CA VAL A 60 -7.22 5.57 -2.03
C VAL A 60 -7.61 6.93 -1.45
N SER A 61 -8.79 6.98 -0.83
CA SER A 61 -9.28 8.11 -0.05
C SER A 61 -9.64 7.64 1.37
N LEU A 62 -8.92 8.13 2.37
CA LEU A 62 -9.22 7.84 3.78
C LEU A 62 -9.93 9.02 4.45
N ASN A 63 -11.01 8.72 5.16
CA ASN A 63 -11.88 9.71 5.81
C ASN A 63 -11.89 9.62 7.35
N GLY A 64 -11.06 8.76 7.95
CA GLY A 64 -10.97 8.62 9.41
C GLY A 64 -12.14 7.86 10.07
N SER A 65 -13.01 7.20 9.29
CA SER A 65 -14.22 6.54 9.83
C SER A 65 -14.00 5.15 10.44
N ASN A 66 -12.79 4.59 10.35
CA ASN A 66 -12.51 3.21 10.78
C ASN A 66 -12.16 3.10 12.28
N GLY A 67 -12.29 4.19 13.05
CA GLY A 67 -12.06 4.23 14.49
C GLY A 67 -10.59 4.21 14.90
N GLU A 68 -10.33 4.12 16.21
CA GLU A 68 -8.97 4.26 16.77
C GLU A 68 -8.17 2.95 16.78
N LYS A 69 -8.10 2.29 15.63
CA LYS A 69 -7.47 0.98 15.45
C LYS A 69 -6.64 0.92 14.17
N PHE A 70 -5.68 0.00 14.16
CA PHE A 70 -5.03 -0.42 12.92
C PHE A 70 -5.96 -1.38 12.17
N TYR A 71 -5.99 -1.28 10.85
CA TYR A 71 -6.76 -2.17 10.01
C TYR A 71 -6.02 -2.46 8.71
N ASP A 72 -6.24 -3.66 8.18
CA ASP A 72 -5.62 -4.13 6.95
C ASP A 72 -6.58 -3.93 5.77
N VAL A 73 -6.03 -3.52 4.63
CA VAL A 73 -6.74 -3.49 3.35
C VAL A 73 -5.95 -4.30 2.33
N ASP A 74 -6.67 -5.19 1.65
CA ASP A 74 -6.14 -6.07 0.62
C ASP A 74 -6.45 -5.52 -0.77
N TYR A 75 -5.40 -5.39 -1.58
CA TYR A 75 -5.48 -4.97 -2.97
C TYR A 75 -4.98 -6.12 -3.86
N PRO A 76 -5.88 -6.89 -4.48
CA PRO A 76 -5.50 -7.90 -5.46
C PRO A 76 -4.71 -7.25 -6.59
N ILE A 77 -3.52 -7.79 -6.92
CA ILE A 77 -2.70 -7.27 -8.01
C ILE A 77 -3.10 -8.00 -9.30
N PRO A 78 -3.66 -7.30 -10.31
CA PRO A 78 -3.98 -7.90 -11.60
C PRO A 78 -2.75 -8.53 -12.25
N ALA A 79 -2.94 -9.65 -12.96
CA ALA A 79 -1.83 -10.39 -13.58
C ALA A 79 -1.02 -9.53 -14.56
N GLU A 80 -1.67 -8.58 -15.24
CA GLU A 80 -1.04 -7.59 -16.14
C GLU A 80 -0.04 -6.65 -15.46
N LEU A 81 -0.24 -6.37 -14.16
CA LEU A 81 0.68 -5.57 -13.34
C LEU A 81 1.80 -6.43 -12.75
N ASN A 82 1.58 -7.74 -12.70
CA ASN A 82 2.51 -8.74 -12.15
C ASN A 82 3.46 -9.32 -13.22
N THR A 83 3.72 -8.56 -14.28
CA THR A 83 4.47 -9.00 -15.47
C THR A 83 5.98 -8.75 -15.37
N ALA A 84 6.42 -7.86 -14.48
CA ALA A 84 7.82 -7.48 -14.37
C ALA A 84 8.57 -8.39 -13.39
N ASN A 85 9.59 -9.10 -13.89
CA ASN A 85 10.68 -9.74 -13.13
C ASN A 85 10.28 -10.50 -11.85
N THR A 86 11.25 -10.89 -11.04
CA THR A 86 11.03 -11.53 -9.73
C THR A 86 10.77 -10.49 -8.63
N LYS A 87 10.47 -9.24 -9.00
CA LYS A 87 10.33 -8.10 -8.09
C LYS A 87 9.18 -7.19 -8.55
N LEU A 88 8.36 -6.76 -7.60
CA LEU A 88 7.31 -5.76 -7.80
C LEU A 88 7.73 -4.44 -7.19
N THR A 89 7.65 -3.36 -7.96
CA THR A 89 7.80 -2.00 -7.43
C THR A 89 6.43 -1.48 -7.05
N VAL A 90 6.19 -1.27 -5.75
CA VAL A 90 4.97 -0.64 -5.23
C VAL A 90 5.29 0.81 -4.92
N LYS A 91 4.59 1.76 -5.56
CA LYS A 91 4.78 3.20 -5.37
C LYS A 91 3.50 3.82 -4.84
N PHE A 92 3.64 4.72 -3.88
CA PHE A 92 2.58 5.53 -3.31
C PHE A 92 2.81 6.96 -3.73
N VAL A 93 1.82 7.56 -4.38
CA VAL A 93 1.91 8.92 -4.93
C VAL A 93 0.77 9.74 -4.34
N ALA A 94 1.08 10.75 -3.53
CA ALA A 94 0.07 11.65 -3.01
C ALA A 94 -0.58 12.45 -4.15
N ASP A 95 -1.89 12.66 -4.04
CA ASP A 95 -2.59 13.55 -4.94
C ASP A 95 -2.19 15.00 -4.66
N SER A 96 -2.39 15.89 -5.65
CA SER A 96 -2.06 17.30 -5.52
C SER A 96 -2.76 17.93 -4.31
N GLY A 97 -1.99 18.57 -3.43
CA GLY A 97 -2.51 19.18 -2.20
C GLY A 97 -2.87 18.19 -1.09
N SER A 98 -2.57 16.90 -1.26
CA SER A 98 -2.84 15.85 -0.27
C SER A 98 -1.54 15.18 0.22
N GLU A 99 -1.72 14.09 0.98
CA GLU A 99 -0.65 13.29 1.54
C GLU A 99 -1.13 11.82 1.60
N THR A 100 -0.20 10.90 1.45
CA THR A 100 -0.47 9.47 1.64
C THR A 100 -0.89 9.15 3.09
N ALA A 101 -1.55 8.02 3.29
CA ALA A 101 -1.79 7.50 4.64
C ALA A 101 -0.47 7.19 5.36
N GLY A 102 -0.51 7.09 6.69
CA GLY A 102 0.56 6.41 7.42
C GLY A 102 0.55 4.94 7.01
N ILE A 103 1.57 4.51 6.25
CA ILE A 103 1.75 3.09 5.92
C ILE A 103 2.53 2.45 7.05
N TYR A 104 1.83 1.67 7.88
CA TYR A 104 2.40 1.01 9.07
C TYR A 104 3.00 -0.35 8.76
N GLU A 105 2.40 -1.07 7.81
CA GLU A 105 2.91 -2.35 7.34
C GLU A 105 2.53 -2.52 5.87
N LEU A 106 3.42 -3.20 5.14
CA LEU A 106 3.24 -3.52 3.73
C LEU A 106 3.73 -4.95 3.49
N ARG A 107 2.81 -5.81 3.03
CA ARG A 107 3.07 -7.22 2.80
C ARG A 107 2.61 -7.65 1.42
N LEU A 108 3.40 -8.48 0.78
CA LEU A 108 2.99 -9.22 -0.42
C LEU A 108 2.51 -10.59 0.02
N MET A 109 1.21 -10.83 -0.13
CA MET A 109 0.59 -12.11 0.17
C MET A 109 0.44 -12.92 -1.13
N ARG A 110 0.68 -14.22 -1.06
CA ARG A 110 0.32 -15.11 -2.18
C ARG A 110 -1.20 -15.25 -2.21
N HIS A 111 -1.79 -15.18 -3.40
CA HIS A 111 -3.18 -15.59 -3.57
C HIS A 111 -3.26 -17.10 -3.31
N THR A 112 -3.54 -17.47 -2.06
CA THR A 112 -3.83 -18.86 -1.72
C THR A 112 -5.24 -19.12 -2.18
N ASN A 113 -5.37 -19.85 -3.29
CA ASN A 113 -6.63 -20.49 -3.63
C ASN A 113 -6.84 -21.64 -2.64
N GLN A 114 -7.14 -21.31 -1.38
CA GLN A 114 -7.57 -22.29 -0.40
C GLN A 114 -9.08 -22.47 -0.60
N PRO A 115 -9.57 -23.65 -1.01
CA PRO A 115 -11.00 -23.90 -0.97
C PRO A 115 -11.43 -23.73 0.49
N LYS A 116 -12.44 -22.87 0.72
CA LYS A 116 -13.21 -22.95 1.95
C LYS A 116 -13.81 -24.35 1.97
N ILE A 117 -13.36 -25.17 2.92
CA ILE A 117 -13.92 -26.49 3.23
C ILE A 117 -15.32 -26.29 3.80
#